data_AF-A0A060CCL1-F1
#
_entry.id   AF-A0A060CCL1-F1
#
_cell.length_a   1.000
_cell.length_b   1.000
_cell.length_c   1.000
_cell.angle_alpha   90.00
_cell.angle_beta   90.00
_cell.angle_gamma   90.00
#
_symmetry.space_group_name_H-M   'P 1'
#
loop_
_entity.id
_entity.type
_entity.pdbx_description
1 polymer ?
#
loop_
_entity_poly.entity_id
_entity_poly.type
_entity_poly.pdbx_seq_one_letter_code
_entity_poly.pdbx_strand_id
1 'polypeptide(L)'
;GGFYRYWQAFRQYPRLQGGFIWDWVDQALTKYTPEGKPWWAYGGDFGDKPNDRQFCLNGLVFPDRTPHPALYEVQRAQQFFQFHWDASQPQQLQVTSEYLFRTTNNECLCWALTQAGDVLLEGRSHWRWLRSPVSVWLSRHSLNVMAVSRAGLASGLNI
;
A
#
# COMPACT_ATOMS: atom_id res chain seq x y z
N GLY A 1 -12.24 7.27 2.60
CA GLY A 1 -12.10 6.28 3.68
C GLY A 1 -13.03 5.10 3.44
N GLY A 2 -12.69 3.91 3.96
CA GLY A 2 -13.46 2.68 3.77
C GLY A 2 -12.95 1.78 2.63
N PHE A 3 -11.76 2.07 2.10
CA PHE A 3 -11.20 1.38 0.95
C PHE A 3 -10.96 -0.12 1.23
N TYR A 4 -10.54 -0.45 2.45
CA TYR A 4 -10.31 -1.83 2.88
C TYR A 4 -11.56 -2.74 2.75
N ARG A 5 -12.78 -2.19 2.89
CA ARG A 5 -14.03 -2.96 2.82
C ARG A 5 -14.29 -3.49 1.41
N TYR A 6 -13.97 -2.69 0.38
CA TYR A 6 -14.04 -3.14 -1.00
C TYR A 6 -13.08 -4.30 -1.26
N TRP A 7 -11.84 -4.20 -0.76
CA TRP A 7 -10.86 -5.27 -0.93
C TRP A 7 -11.18 -6.54 -0.16
N GLN A 8 -11.82 -6.43 1.02
CA GLN A 8 -12.40 -7.59 1.70
C GLN A 8 -13.45 -8.28 0.82
N ALA A 9 -14.38 -7.51 0.23
CA ALA A 9 -15.41 -8.05 -0.65
C ALA A 9 -14.82 -8.67 -1.93
N PHE A 10 -13.85 -8.02 -2.59
CA PHE A 10 -13.17 -8.53 -3.79
C PHE A 10 -12.48 -9.87 -3.53
N ARG A 11 -11.87 -10.05 -2.36
CA ARG A 11 -11.25 -11.32 -1.96
C ARG A 11 -12.28 -12.39 -1.59
N GLN A 12 -13.40 -12.00 -1.00
CA GLN A 12 -14.42 -12.92 -0.52
C GLN A 12 -15.32 -13.48 -1.64
N TYR A 13 -15.64 -12.67 -2.65
CA TYR A 13 -16.63 -13.01 -3.67
C TYR A 13 -16.00 -13.12 -5.07
N PRO A 14 -15.85 -14.33 -5.64
CA PRO A 14 -15.12 -14.53 -6.91
C PRO A 14 -15.63 -13.74 -8.11
N ARG A 15 -16.91 -13.32 -8.11
CA ARG A 15 -17.50 -12.50 -9.18
C ARG A 15 -17.16 -11.01 -9.06
N LEU A 16 -16.64 -10.56 -7.93
CA LEU A 16 -16.18 -9.18 -7.74
C LEU A 16 -14.68 -9.09 -8.02
N GLN A 17 -14.33 -8.80 -9.27
CA GLN A 17 -12.94 -8.90 -9.75
C GLN A 17 -12.10 -7.63 -9.52
N GLY A 18 -12.58 -6.68 -8.72
CA GLY A 18 -11.89 -5.42 -8.43
C GLY A 18 -12.67 -4.20 -8.90
N GLY A 19 -11.94 -3.10 -9.14
CA GLY A 19 -12.47 -1.83 -9.60
C GLY A 19 -11.38 -0.80 -9.88
N PHE A 20 -11.78 0.36 -10.38
CA PHE A 20 -10.90 1.49 -10.69
C PHE A 20 -11.15 2.63 -9.69
N ILE A 21 -10.07 3.17 -9.13
CA ILE A 21 -10.15 4.32 -8.23
C ILE A 21 -10.33 5.57 -9.08
N TRP A 22 -11.24 6.44 -8.63
CA TRP A 22 -11.39 7.78 -9.16
C TRP A 22 -10.69 8.79 -8.24
N ASP A 23 -9.66 9.50 -8.67
CA ASP A 23 -8.86 9.25 -9.88
C ASP A 23 -7.36 9.19 -9.55
N TRP A 24 -6.50 9.22 -10.56
CA TRP A 24 -5.07 9.08 -10.33
C TRP A 24 -4.44 10.37 -9.80
N VAL A 25 -4.67 11.51 -10.46
CA VAL A 25 -3.89 12.74 -10.24
C VAL A 25 -4.81 13.95 -10.28
N ASP A 26 -4.62 14.83 -9.30
CA ASP A 26 -5.28 16.13 -9.27
C ASP A 26 -5.03 16.94 -10.54
N GLN A 27 -6.10 17.52 -11.08
CA GLN A 27 -6.07 18.28 -12.33
C GLN A 27 -5.93 19.79 -12.06
N ALA A 28 -5.08 20.16 -11.11
CA ALA A 28 -4.80 21.56 -10.81
C ALA A 28 -3.83 22.17 -11.84
N LEU A 29 -3.97 23.47 -12.09
CA LEU A 29 -3.05 24.25 -12.91
C LEU A 29 -2.20 25.16 -12.04
N THR A 30 -0.95 25.39 -12.41
CA THR A 30 -0.08 26.30 -11.63
C THR A 30 -0.40 27.76 -11.96
N LYS A 31 -0.68 28.56 -10.93
CA LYS A 31 -0.73 30.02 -10.98
C LYS A 31 0.33 30.61 -10.05
N TYR A 32 0.60 31.90 -10.18
CA TYR A 32 1.57 32.61 -9.37
C TYR A 32 0.90 33.78 -8.64
N THR A 33 1.33 34.06 -7.41
CA THR A 33 0.94 35.29 -6.69
C THR A 33 1.66 36.51 -7.29
N PRO A 34 1.28 37.76 -6.94
CA PRO A 34 2.01 38.97 -7.38
C PRO A 34 3.51 38.94 -7.00
N GLU A 35 3.86 38.25 -5.91
CA GLU A 35 5.23 38.06 -5.45
C GLU A 35 5.96 36.89 -6.15
N GLY A 36 5.32 36.24 -7.14
CA GLY A 36 5.92 35.16 -7.92
C GLY A 36 5.88 33.78 -7.26
N LYS A 37 5.11 33.58 -6.18
CA LYS A 37 5.00 32.27 -5.52
C LYS A 37 4.02 31.36 -6.27
N PRO A 38 4.40 30.13 -6.66
CA PRO A 38 3.48 29.20 -7.32
C PRO A 38 2.42 28.67 -6.35
N TRP A 39 1.23 28.39 -6.87
CA TRP A 39 0.13 27.71 -6.18
C TRP A 39 -0.73 26.93 -7.18
N TRP A 40 -1.41 25.90 -6.69
CA TRP A 40 -2.31 25.07 -7.49
C TRP A 40 -3.71 25.65 -7.51
N ALA A 41 -4.14 26.05 -8.71
CA ALA A 41 -5.42 26.65 -9.01
C ALA A 41 -6.39 25.63 -9.61
N TYR A 42 -7.68 25.85 -9.40
CA TYR A 42 -8.77 25.00 -9.90
C TYR A 42 -9.90 25.86 -10.50
N GLY A 43 -11.07 25.26 -10.78
CA GLY A 43 -12.20 25.96 -11.39
C GLY A 43 -12.58 27.26 -10.66
N GLY A 44 -12.77 28.34 -11.42
CA GLY A 44 -13.05 29.68 -10.91
C GLY A 44 -11.83 30.56 -10.70
N ASP A 45 -10.64 29.98 -10.50
CA ASP A 45 -9.41 30.77 -10.33
C ASP A 45 -8.94 31.44 -11.63
N PHE A 46 -9.50 31.05 -12.77
CA PHE A 46 -9.23 31.64 -14.09
C PHE A 46 -10.35 32.59 -14.54
N GLY A 47 -11.31 32.89 -13.67
CA GLY A 47 -12.48 33.73 -13.99
C GLY A 47 -13.56 33.00 -14.81
N ASP A 48 -13.40 31.70 -15.02
CA ASP A 48 -14.32 30.81 -15.73
C ASP A 48 -15.69 30.69 -15.03
N LYS A 49 -16.76 30.78 -15.84
CA LYS A 49 -18.16 30.64 -15.41
C LYS A 49 -18.98 29.94 -16.51
N PRO A 50 -19.72 28.86 -16.20
CA PRO A 50 -19.82 28.17 -14.91
C PRO A 50 -18.54 27.41 -14.54
N ASN A 51 -18.40 27.00 -13.27
CA ASN A 51 -17.31 26.13 -12.80
C ASN A 51 -17.75 25.27 -11.60
N ASP A 52 -17.08 24.12 -11.41
CA ASP A 52 -17.32 23.17 -10.31
C ASP A 52 -16.22 23.22 -9.22
N ARG A 53 -15.49 24.34 -9.16
CA ARG A 53 -14.44 24.60 -8.17
C ARG A 53 -13.42 23.46 -8.08
N GLN A 54 -13.16 22.94 -6.88
CA GLN A 54 -12.14 21.95 -6.59
C GLN A 54 -12.53 20.51 -6.97
N PHE A 55 -13.65 20.28 -7.67
CA PHE A 55 -14.08 18.93 -8.03
C PHE A 55 -13.07 18.20 -8.95
N CYS A 56 -12.18 18.94 -9.60
CA CYS A 56 -11.07 18.42 -10.39
C CYS A 56 -9.85 17.98 -9.56
N LEU A 57 -9.87 18.16 -8.23
CA LEU A 57 -8.83 17.77 -7.28
C LEU A 57 -9.28 16.52 -6.50
N ASN A 58 -9.22 15.37 -7.15
CA ASN A 58 -9.75 14.09 -6.67
C ASN A 58 -8.77 12.91 -6.85
N GLY A 59 -7.49 13.22 -7.03
CA GLY A 59 -6.43 12.25 -7.28
C GLY A 59 -5.93 11.53 -6.03
N LEU A 60 -5.27 10.39 -6.25
CA LEU A 60 -4.42 9.74 -5.26
C LEU A 60 -3.06 10.44 -5.11
N VAL A 61 -2.69 11.30 -6.05
CA VAL A 61 -1.48 12.11 -6.00
C VAL A 61 -1.78 13.56 -6.35
N PHE A 62 -0.98 14.46 -5.79
CA PHE A 62 -0.95 15.88 -6.14
C PHE A 62 -0.55 16.09 -7.62
N PRO A 63 -0.74 17.30 -8.17
CA PRO A 63 -0.39 17.59 -9.57
C PRO A 63 1.07 17.33 -9.92
N ASP A 64 1.99 17.41 -8.96
CA ASP A 64 3.42 17.11 -9.12
C ASP A 64 3.77 15.61 -8.93
N ARG A 65 2.75 14.76 -8.74
CA ARG A 65 2.82 13.31 -8.44
C ARG A 65 3.30 12.99 -7.03
N THR A 66 3.41 13.97 -6.14
CA THR A 66 3.61 13.72 -4.72
C THR A 66 2.40 12.93 -4.16
N PRO A 67 2.61 11.81 -3.45
CA PRO A 67 1.53 10.99 -2.91
C PRO A 67 0.60 11.72 -1.92
N HIS A 68 -0.71 11.55 -2.08
CA HIS A 68 -1.63 11.79 -0.96
C HIS A 68 -1.51 10.67 0.08
N PRO A 69 -1.85 10.94 1.36
CA PRO A 69 -1.93 9.89 2.39
C PRO A 69 -2.79 8.68 1.97
N ALA A 70 -3.85 8.92 1.18
CA ALA A 70 -4.73 7.88 0.67
C ALA A 70 -4.02 6.85 -0.23
N LEU A 71 -2.96 7.25 -0.96
CA LEU A 71 -2.22 6.31 -1.81
C LEU A 71 -1.55 5.19 -0.99
N TYR A 72 -1.15 5.47 0.25
CA TYR A 72 -0.58 4.45 1.14
C TYR A 72 -1.64 3.45 1.64
N GLU A 73 -2.88 3.89 1.89
CA GLU A 73 -4.01 2.99 2.18
C GLU A 73 -4.29 2.09 0.98
N VAL A 74 -4.26 2.66 -0.23
CA VAL A 74 -4.41 1.91 -1.49
C VAL A 74 -3.30 0.88 -1.62
N GLN A 75 -2.03 1.28 -1.54
CA GLN A 75 -0.88 0.39 -1.65
C GLN A 75 -1.00 -0.81 -0.68
N ARG A 76 -1.39 -0.55 0.57
CA ARG A 76 -1.54 -1.59 1.60
C ARG A 76 -2.70 -2.54 1.31
N ALA A 77 -3.84 -2.04 0.86
CA ALA A 77 -5.02 -2.85 0.59
C ALA A 77 -4.91 -3.69 -0.68
N GLN A 78 -4.26 -3.14 -1.72
CA GLN A 78 -4.05 -3.79 -3.03
C GLN A 78 -2.82 -4.73 -3.07
N GLN A 79 -2.09 -4.91 -1.96
CA GLN A 79 -0.91 -5.76 -1.95
C GLN A 79 -1.23 -7.21 -2.32
N PHE A 80 -0.31 -7.87 -3.04
CA PHE A 80 -0.48 -9.24 -3.53
C PHE A 80 -0.12 -10.33 -2.52
N PHE A 81 0.46 -9.98 -1.38
CA PHE A 81 0.80 -10.94 -0.33
C PHE A 81 -0.12 -10.76 0.87
N GLN A 82 -0.82 -11.81 1.24
CA GLN A 82 -1.65 -11.85 2.46
C GLN A 82 -0.89 -12.57 3.56
N PHE A 83 -1.04 -12.06 4.78
CA PHE A 83 -0.38 -12.57 5.98
C PHE A 83 -1.45 -12.98 6.97
N HIS A 84 -1.38 -14.22 7.43
CA HIS A 84 -2.27 -14.74 8.45
C HIS A 84 -1.47 -15.38 9.57
N TRP A 85 -1.86 -15.08 10.80
CA TRP A 85 -1.28 -15.65 12.00
C TRP A 85 -2.29 -16.61 12.61
N ASP A 86 -1.89 -17.87 12.76
CA ASP A 86 -2.71 -18.85 13.46
C ASP A 86 -2.43 -18.75 14.96
N ALA A 87 -3.45 -18.38 15.74
CA ALA A 87 -3.34 -18.27 17.19
C ALA A 87 -3.01 -19.62 17.87
N SER A 88 -3.36 -20.75 17.24
CA SER A 88 -3.01 -22.07 17.73
C SER A 88 -1.54 -22.44 17.50
N GLN A 89 -0.88 -21.76 16.55
CA GLN A 89 0.51 -21.97 16.19
C GLN A 89 1.26 -20.63 16.13
N PRO A 90 1.52 -19.98 17.28
CA PRO A 90 2.05 -18.62 17.36
C PRO A 90 3.53 -18.50 16.95
N GLN A 91 4.08 -19.51 16.30
CA GLN A 91 5.42 -19.52 15.71
C GLN A 91 5.33 -19.67 14.18
N GLN A 92 4.12 -19.62 13.61
CA GLN A 92 3.91 -19.79 12.18
C GLN A 92 3.18 -18.59 11.60
N LEU A 93 3.80 -18.03 10.57
CA LEU A 93 3.19 -17.05 9.69
C LEU A 93 2.81 -17.75 8.39
N GLN A 94 1.52 -17.73 8.05
CA GLN A 94 1.07 -18.13 6.74
C GLN A 94 1.16 -16.94 5.79
N VAL A 95 1.80 -17.15 4.64
CA VAL A 95 1.88 -16.14 3.57
C VAL A 95 1.29 -16.70 2.29
N THR A 96 0.33 -15.96 1.73
CA THR A 96 -0.40 -16.34 0.53
C THR A 96 -0.13 -15.31 -0.57
N SER A 97 0.28 -15.79 -1.75
CA SER A 97 0.42 -14.96 -2.95
C SER A 97 -0.90 -14.93 -3.72
N GLU A 98 -1.34 -13.72 -4.09
CA GLU A 98 -2.49 -13.46 -4.98
C GLU A 98 -2.05 -13.29 -6.45
N TYR A 99 -0.74 -13.40 -6.77
CA TYR A 99 -0.29 -13.46 -8.16
C TYR A 99 -0.81 -14.72 -8.85
N LEU A 100 -1.34 -14.57 -10.07
CA LEU A 100 -1.92 -15.68 -10.84
C LEU A 100 -0.90 -16.48 -11.65
N PHE A 101 0.14 -15.81 -12.18
CA PHE A 101 1.03 -16.42 -13.19
C PHE A 101 2.51 -16.42 -12.80
N ARG A 102 2.94 -15.46 -11.97
CA ARG A 102 4.34 -15.32 -11.59
C ARG A 102 4.65 -16.01 -10.27
N THR A 103 5.90 -16.41 -10.15
CA THR A 103 6.44 -16.99 -8.93
C THR A 103 6.99 -15.89 -8.01
N THR A 104 7.20 -16.22 -6.74
CA THR A 104 7.64 -15.30 -5.68
C THR A 104 9.16 -15.35 -5.49
N ASN A 105 9.90 -15.30 -6.60
CA ASN A 105 11.35 -15.46 -6.64
C ASN A 105 12.13 -14.13 -6.64
N ASN A 106 11.44 -13.00 -6.48
CA ASN A 106 12.06 -11.67 -6.41
C ASN A 106 11.62 -10.89 -5.15
N GLU A 107 11.17 -11.63 -4.14
CA GLU A 107 10.70 -11.10 -2.87
C GLU A 107 11.56 -11.66 -1.74
N CYS A 108 11.71 -10.86 -0.69
CA CYS A 108 12.29 -11.30 0.58
C CYS A 108 11.30 -10.94 1.68
N LEU A 109 11.08 -11.89 2.60
CA LEU A 109 10.37 -11.59 3.83
C LEU A 109 11.35 -10.98 4.81
N CYS A 110 11.16 -9.71 5.14
CA CYS A 110 11.86 -9.04 6.22
C CYS A 110 10.92 -8.95 7.41
N TRP A 111 11.37 -9.38 8.58
CA TRP A 111 10.58 -9.34 9.80
C TRP A 111 11.39 -8.74 10.94
N ALA A 112 10.69 -8.04 11.83
CA ALA A 112 11.25 -7.51 13.06
C ALA A 112 10.27 -7.74 14.23
N LEU A 113 10.82 -8.25 15.31
CA LEU A 113 10.19 -8.29 16.61
C LEU A 113 10.56 -7.02 17.35
N THR A 114 9.57 -6.18 17.67
CA THR A 114 9.83 -4.93 18.39
C THR A 114 9.07 -4.88 19.70
N GLN A 115 9.64 -4.21 20.70
CA GLN A 115 8.98 -3.88 21.96
C GLN A 115 9.20 -2.39 22.22
N ALA A 116 8.10 -1.63 22.36
CA ALA A 116 8.14 -0.17 22.56
C ALA A 116 8.95 0.60 21.51
N GLY A 117 9.03 0.08 20.27
CA GLY A 117 9.81 0.68 19.18
C GLY A 117 11.24 0.13 19.04
N ASP A 118 11.75 -0.56 20.06
CA ASP A 118 13.08 -1.17 20.01
C ASP A 118 13.05 -2.54 19.33
N VAL A 119 13.96 -2.78 18.39
CA VAL A 119 14.10 -4.08 17.71
C VAL A 119 14.80 -5.07 18.64
N LEU A 120 14.08 -6.13 19.01
CA LEU A 120 14.61 -7.24 19.83
C LEU A 120 15.25 -8.32 18.96
N LEU A 121 14.61 -8.65 17.84
CA LEU A 121 15.07 -9.65 16.88
C LEU A 121 14.65 -9.21 15.48
N GLU A 122 15.46 -9.54 14.49
CA GLU A 122 15.13 -9.34 13.08
C GLU A 122 15.67 -10.47 12.23
N GLY A 123 15.09 -10.63 11.04
CA GLY A 123 15.56 -11.64 10.12
C GLY A 123 15.07 -11.42 8.70
N ARG A 124 15.74 -12.13 7.79
CA ARG A 124 15.41 -12.16 6.38
C ARG A 124 15.28 -13.60 5.92
N SER A 125 14.15 -13.92 5.31
CA SER A 125 13.90 -15.24 4.76
C SER A 125 13.75 -15.12 3.24
N HIS A 126 14.57 -15.89 2.52
CA HIS A 126 14.40 -16.09 1.08
C HIS A 126 13.43 -17.26 0.86
N TRP A 127 12.41 -17.03 0.04
CA TRP A 127 11.44 -18.05 -0.30
C TRP A 127 12.09 -19.11 -1.21
N ARG A 128 12.29 -20.34 -0.69
CA ARG A 128 12.53 -21.51 -1.55
C ARG A 128 11.18 -22.17 -1.84
N TRP A 129 10.76 -22.03 -3.09
CA TRP A 129 9.68 -22.74 -3.80
C TRP A 129 8.67 -23.53 -2.96
N LEU A 130 7.50 -22.95 -2.74
CA LEU A 130 6.29 -23.71 -2.47
C LEU A 130 5.13 -23.05 -3.25
N ARG A 131 4.46 -23.85 -4.10
CA ARG A 131 3.13 -23.49 -4.59
C ARG A 131 2.24 -23.32 -3.35
N SER A 132 1.42 -22.27 -3.35
CA SER A 132 0.51 -21.90 -2.25
C SER A 132 -0.13 -23.11 -1.56
N PRO A 133 -0.28 -23.11 -0.21
CA PRO A 133 0.19 -22.12 0.77
C PRO A 133 1.60 -22.43 1.31
N VAL A 134 2.32 -21.38 1.74
CA VAL A 134 3.65 -21.52 2.39
C VAL A 134 3.55 -21.11 3.85
N SER A 135 3.94 -22.02 4.77
CA SER A 135 4.11 -21.70 6.19
C SER A 135 5.55 -21.33 6.47
N VAL A 136 5.77 -20.18 7.11
CA VAL A 136 7.09 -19.73 7.58
C VAL A 136 7.15 -19.86 9.09
N TRP A 137 8.18 -20.52 9.59
CA TRP A 137 8.46 -20.61 11.02
C TRP A 137 9.19 -19.35 11.50
N LEU A 138 8.64 -18.70 12.51
CA LEU A 138 9.23 -17.56 13.21
C LEU A 138 9.41 -17.91 14.69
N SER A 139 10.54 -17.50 15.28
CA SER A 139 10.87 -17.84 16.66
C SER A 139 9.95 -17.14 17.69
N ARG A 140 9.87 -17.73 18.88
CA ARG A 140 8.83 -17.67 19.95
C ARG A 140 8.28 -16.33 20.50
N HIS A 141 8.37 -15.18 19.85
CA HIS A 141 7.96 -13.92 20.49
C HIS A 141 7.07 -13.05 19.60
N SER A 142 6.16 -12.32 20.25
CA SER A 142 5.05 -11.54 19.68
C SER A 142 5.52 -10.46 18.69
N LEU A 143 5.49 -10.75 17.39
CA LEU A 143 5.96 -9.86 16.32
C LEU A 143 5.05 -8.65 16.11
N ASN A 144 5.67 -7.49 15.89
CA ASN A 144 4.97 -6.22 15.67
C ASN A 144 5.17 -5.63 14.27
N VAL A 145 6.17 -6.06 13.48
CA VAL A 145 6.36 -5.52 12.12
C VAL A 145 6.80 -6.61 11.13
N MET A 146 6.02 -6.76 10.05
CA MET A 146 6.36 -7.63 8.92
C MET A 146 6.19 -6.86 7.61
N ALA A 147 7.24 -6.86 6.79
CA ALA A 147 7.22 -6.25 5.47
C ALA A 147 7.78 -7.23 4.45
N VAL A 148 7.07 -7.42 3.33
CA VAL A 148 7.63 -8.09 2.16
C VAL A 148 8.11 -7.00 1.20
N SER A 149 9.42 -6.99 0.97
CA SER A 149 10.08 -6.08 0.03
C SER A 149 10.58 -6.86 -1.19
N ARG A 150 10.69 -6.18 -2.33
CA ARG A 150 11.45 -6.72 -3.47
C ARG A 150 12.92 -6.85 -3.09
N ALA A 151 13.58 -7.91 -3.56
CA ALA A 151 15.02 -8.04 -3.40
C ALA A 151 15.71 -6.84 -4.08
N GLY A 152 16.52 -6.09 -3.32
CA GLY A 152 17.26 -4.92 -3.81
C GLY A 152 16.62 -3.54 -3.58
N LEU A 153 15.39 -3.47 -3.06
CA LEU A 153 14.80 -2.22 -2.56
C LEU A 153 14.69 -2.31 -1.03
N ALA A 154 15.73 -1.87 -0.33
CA ALA A 154 15.64 -1.61 1.10
C ALA A 154 14.62 -0.49 1.32
N SER A 155 13.44 -0.85 1.81
CA SER A 155 12.35 0.08 2.10
C SER A 155 12.72 0.95 3.30
N GLY A 156 12.79 2.26 3.09
CA GLY A 156 12.72 3.28 4.13
C GLY A 156 11.27 3.67 4.45
N LEU A 157 10.39 2.70 4.65
CA LEU A 157 8.99 2.95 5.02
C LEU A 157 8.71 2.25 6.35
N ASN A 158 8.87 3.00 7.43
CA ASN A 158 8.24 2.69 8.72
C ASN A 158 6.74 2.98 8.58
N ILE A 159 5.93 1.96 8.78
CA ILE A 159 4.48 2.08 9.07
C ILE A 159 4.31 1.72 10.54
#